data_AF-A0A150R114-F1
#
_entry.id   AF-A0A150R114-F1
#
_cell.length_a   1.000
_cell.length_b   1.000
_cell.length_c   1.000
_cell.angle_alpha   90.00
_cell.angle_beta   90.00
_cell.angle_gamma   90.00
#
_symmetry.space_group_name_H-M   'P 1'
#
loop_
_entity.id
_entity.type
_entity.pdbx_description
1 polymer ?
#
loop_
_entity_poly.entity_id
_entity_poly.type
_entity_poly.pdbx_seq_one_letter_code
_entity_poly.pdbx_strand_id
1 'polypeptide(L)'
;MVGNTDFEEERLGGPGDVEGPDPGRQLDPGDCAREPIHIPGSIQPHGVLLSLTEPELTIVQASESTAALLAIDPGALLGQPASRLLDRASIRCIHAALEGRLIRGRNPLRVVVVNFGRREST
;
A
#
# COMPACT_ATOMS: atom_id res chain seq x y z
N MET A 1 -5.64 -73.75 28.16
CA MET A 1 -4.40 -73.92 28.96
C MET A 1 -3.37 -73.06 28.26
N VAL A 2 -2.87 -71.93 28.73
CA VAL A 2 -2.71 -71.29 30.05
C VAL A 2 -2.70 -69.77 29.71
N GLY A 3 -3.47 -68.89 30.33
CA GLY A 3 -3.26 -68.38 31.69
C GLY A 3 -2.03 -67.45 31.71
N ASN A 4 -2.26 -66.13 31.77
CA ASN A 4 -1.57 -65.26 32.73
C ASN A 4 -2.39 -63.98 32.97
N THR A 5 -2.47 -63.66 34.25
CA THR A 5 -3.23 -62.63 34.95
C THR A 5 -2.33 -61.42 35.28
N ASP A 6 -2.98 -60.35 35.74
CA ASP A 6 -2.51 -59.21 36.55
C ASP A 6 -2.21 -57.88 35.82
N PHE A 7 -3.01 -56.81 36.01
CA PHE A 7 -3.09 -55.85 37.16
C PHE A 7 -1.86 -54.91 37.16
N GLU A 8 -1.87 -53.57 37.17
CA GLU A 8 -2.73 -52.48 37.72
C GLU A 8 -2.60 -51.22 36.83
N GLU A 9 -3.68 -50.50 36.51
CA GLU A 9 -4.09 -49.19 37.06
C GLU A 9 -2.99 -48.12 37.29
N GLU A 10 -3.02 -47.07 36.47
CA GLU A 10 -3.09 -45.65 36.85
C GLU A 10 -2.48 -44.78 35.74
N ARG A 11 -3.28 -43.90 35.15
CA ARG A 11 -3.09 -42.43 35.24
C ARG A 11 -3.93 -41.69 34.20
N LEU A 12 -4.96 -41.03 34.74
CA LEU A 12 -5.54 -39.75 34.32
C LEU A 12 -6.38 -39.67 33.02
N GLY A 13 -7.71 -39.73 33.19
CA GLY A 13 -8.51 -38.51 33.24
C GLY A 13 -9.03 -37.88 31.93
N GLY A 14 -10.25 -38.29 31.53
CA GLY A 14 -11.33 -37.41 31.04
C GLY A 14 -11.36 -37.01 29.55
N PRO A 15 -12.53 -37.12 28.86
CA PRO A 15 -12.73 -36.47 27.58
C PRO A 15 -12.90 -34.98 27.84
N GLY A 16 -11.84 -34.19 27.67
CA GLY A 16 -11.95 -32.74 27.70
C GLY A 16 -12.76 -32.27 26.50
N ASP A 17 -13.95 -31.75 26.77
CA ASP A 17 -14.79 -31.02 25.83
C ASP A 17 -13.94 -30.01 25.05
N VAL A 18 -13.88 -30.16 23.73
CA VAL A 18 -13.30 -29.13 22.85
C VAL A 18 -14.30 -27.98 22.77
N GLU A 19 -14.22 -27.08 23.75
CA GLU A 19 -14.96 -25.82 23.77
C GLU A 19 -14.72 -25.06 22.46
N GLY A 20 -15.79 -24.84 21.71
CA GLY A 20 -15.82 -23.90 20.59
C GLY A 20 -15.53 -22.47 21.06
N PRO A 21 -15.25 -21.53 20.14
CA PRO A 21 -14.91 -20.16 20.52
C PRO A 21 -16.02 -19.53 21.38
N ASP A 22 -15.65 -19.07 22.57
CA ASP A 22 -16.48 -18.37 23.54
C ASP A 22 -17.15 -17.12 22.91
N PRO A 23 -18.49 -16.98 22.94
CA PRO A 23 -19.23 -15.83 22.39
C PRO A 23 -19.12 -14.57 23.28
N GLY A 24 -17.94 -14.33 23.85
CA GLY A 24 -17.67 -13.29 24.81
C GLY A 24 -16.27 -12.67 24.72
N ARG A 25 -15.47 -12.97 23.68
CA ARG A 25 -14.15 -12.34 23.51
C ARG A 25 -14.30 -10.88 23.14
N GLN A 26 -14.44 -10.05 24.17
CA GLN A 26 -14.33 -8.61 24.10
C GLN A 26 -12.93 -8.28 23.62
N LEU A 27 -12.84 -7.78 22.38
CA LEU A 27 -11.58 -7.34 21.80
C LEU A 27 -11.06 -6.17 22.65
N ASP A 28 -9.97 -6.38 23.37
CA ASP A 28 -9.30 -5.31 24.10
C ASP A 28 -8.85 -4.24 23.08
N PRO A 29 -9.26 -2.97 23.21
CA PRO A 29 -8.85 -1.90 22.28
C PRO A 29 -7.32 -1.74 22.18
N GLY A 30 -6.57 -2.26 23.16
CA GLY A 30 -5.10 -2.30 23.15
C GLY A 30 -4.50 -3.20 22.05
N ASP A 31 -5.22 -4.26 21.65
CA ASP A 31 -4.80 -5.13 20.54
C ASP A 31 -5.04 -4.46 19.17
N CYS A 32 -6.11 -3.65 19.07
CA CYS A 32 -6.40 -2.85 17.86
C CYS A 32 -5.42 -1.67 17.68
N ALA A 33 -4.82 -1.17 18.77
CA ALA A 33 -3.88 -0.05 18.73
C ALA A 33 -2.43 -0.47 18.34
N ARG A 34 -2.18 -1.78 18.22
CA ARG A 34 -0.85 -2.34 17.93
C ARG A 34 -0.63 -2.75 16.48
N GLU A 35 -1.67 -2.74 15.65
CA GLU A 35 -1.49 -2.98 14.23
C GLU A 35 -0.82 -1.74 13.60
N PRO A 36 0.34 -1.89 12.94
CA PRO A 36 1.00 -0.78 12.25
C PRO A 36 0.24 -0.42 10.96
N ILE A 37 -0.97 0.11 11.10
CA ILE A 37 -1.75 0.76 10.02
C ILE A 37 -1.02 1.98 9.42
N HIS A 38 0.09 2.41 10.01
CA HIS A 38 0.86 3.59 9.64
C HIS A 38 1.96 3.31 8.60
N ILE A 39 2.21 2.04 8.24
CA ILE A 39 3.10 1.66 7.14
C ILE A 39 2.36 0.68 6.23
N PRO A 40 1.26 1.08 5.56
CA PRO A 40 0.71 0.26 4.50
C PRO A 40 1.76 0.22 3.38
N GLY A 41 2.50 -0.88 3.28
CA GLY A 41 3.41 -1.17 2.15
C GLY A 41 2.67 -1.39 0.83
N SER A 42 1.40 -0.99 0.76
CA SER A 42 0.49 -1.21 -0.34
C SER A 42 -0.47 -0.03 -0.42
N ILE A 43 -0.57 0.60 -1.59
CA ILE A 43 -1.55 1.64 -1.84
C ILE A 43 -2.84 1.02 -2.39
N GLN A 44 -3.96 1.75 -2.33
CA GLN A 44 -5.17 1.33 -3.03
C GLN A 44 -4.89 1.22 -4.55
N PRO A 45 -5.31 0.13 -5.22
CA PRO A 45 -4.89 -0.18 -6.59
C PRO A 45 -5.58 0.67 -7.67
N HIS A 46 -6.42 1.63 -7.30
CA HIS A 46 -7.18 2.47 -8.24
C HIS A 46 -6.41 3.72 -8.70
N GLY A 47 -5.30 4.04 -8.04
CA GLY A 47 -4.53 5.24 -8.30
C GLY A 47 -3.03 4.98 -8.37
N VAL A 48 -2.33 5.98 -8.87
CA VAL A 48 -0.88 6.07 -8.83
C VAL A 48 -0.49 7.07 -7.76
N LEU A 49 0.51 6.71 -6.94
CA LEU A 49 1.12 7.62 -5.99
C LEU A 49 2.55 7.91 -6.44
N LEU A 50 2.89 9.19 -6.50
CA LEU A 50 4.25 9.68 -6.78
C LEU A 50 4.67 10.62 -5.65
N SER A 51 5.90 10.43 -5.15
CA SER A 51 6.55 11.40 -4.27
C SER A 51 7.52 12.23 -5.10
N LEU A 52 7.44 13.55 -4.98
CA LEU A 52 8.25 14.49 -5.76
C LEU A 52 9.13 15.33 -4.81
N THR A 53 10.37 15.59 -5.21
CA THR A 53 11.26 16.53 -4.51
C THR A 53 11.27 17.88 -5.21
N GLU A 54 11.03 18.94 -4.44
CA GLU A 54 11.14 20.33 -4.88
C GLU A 54 12.61 20.79 -4.94
N PRO A 55 12.96 21.76 -5.80
CA PRO A 55 12.07 22.46 -6.74
C PRO A 55 11.95 21.76 -8.10
N GLU A 56 12.78 20.80 -8.47
CA GLU A 56 12.76 20.20 -9.82
C GLU A 56 11.57 19.25 -10.08
N LEU A 57 10.79 18.93 -9.05
CA LEU A 57 9.72 17.92 -9.07
C LEU A 57 10.25 16.55 -9.53
N THR A 58 11.40 16.17 -9.00
CA THR A 58 12.04 14.87 -9.28
C THR A 58 11.28 13.76 -8.58
N ILE A 59 10.91 12.71 -9.33
CA ILE A 59 10.21 11.55 -8.78
C ILE A 59 11.17 10.73 -7.94
N VAL A 60 10.94 10.69 -6.62
CA VAL A 60 11.76 9.91 -5.67
C VAL A 60 11.10 8.59 -5.28
N GLN A 61 9.78 8.50 -5.40
CA GLN A 61 9.05 7.25 -5.23
C GLN A 61 7.91 7.18 -6.24
N ALA A 62 7.65 5.97 -6.72
CA ALA A 62 6.52 5.67 -7.59
C ALA A 62 5.87 4.36 -7.12
N SER A 63 4.54 4.31 -7.12
CA SER A 63 3.82 3.08 -6.79
C SER A 63 3.94 2.03 -7.90
N GLU A 64 3.91 0.75 -7.54
CA GLU A 64 3.92 -0.36 -8.50
C GLU A 64 2.72 -0.34 -9.46
N SER A 65 1.60 0.27 -9.04
CA SER A 65 0.41 0.47 -9.88
C SER A 65 0.66 1.34 -11.11
N THR A 66 1.79 2.05 -11.21
CA THR A 66 2.22 2.74 -12.45
C THR A 66 2.34 1.79 -13.63
N ALA A 67 2.82 0.57 -13.43
CA ALA A 67 2.92 -0.42 -14.50
C ALA A 67 1.54 -0.82 -15.03
N ALA A 68 0.57 -1.03 -14.14
CA ALA A 68 -0.79 -1.44 -14.51
C ALA A 68 -1.63 -0.28 -15.09
N LEU A 69 -1.51 0.92 -14.51
CA LEU A 69 -2.40 2.05 -14.82
C LEU A 69 -1.83 2.99 -15.89
N LEU A 70 -0.50 3.12 -15.97
CA LEU A 70 0.18 4.02 -16.92
C LEU A 70 1.00 3.26 -17.97
N ALA A 71 1.13 1.94 -17.86
CA ALA A 71 2.01 1.12 -18.70
C ALA A 71 3.49 1.55 -18.63
N ILE A 72 3.92 2.10 -17.48
CA ILE A 72 5.29 2.55 -17.25
C ILE A 72 5.84 1.82 -16.03
N ASP A 73 7.02 1.24 -16.17
CA ASP A 73 7.73 0.64 -15.03
C ASP A 73 8.06 1.70 -13.97
N PRO A 74 7.78 1.46 -12.67
CA PRO A 74 8.06 2.43 -11.61
C PRO A 74 9.56 2.78 -11.55
N GLY A 75 10.46 1.82 -11.79
CA GLY A 75 11.90 2.04 -11.81
C GLY A 75 12.35 2.99 -12.93
N ALA A 76 11.64 2.99 -14.06
CA ALA A 76 11.88 3.94 -15.14
C ALA A 76 11.49 5.38 -14.79
N LEU A 77 10.60 5.58 -13.80
CA LEU A 77 10.19 6.90 -13.33
C LEU A 77 11.12 7.47 -12.25
N LEU A 78 11.79 6.62 -11.47
CA LEU A 78 12.65 7.07 -10.38
C LEU A 78 13.81 7.93 -10.89
N GLY A 79 14.06 9.04 -10.20
CA GLY A 79 15.10 10.02 -10.55
C GLY A 79 14.75 10.87 -11.78
N GLN A 80 13.60 10.67 -12.41
CA GLN A 80 13.15 11.48 -13.54
C GLN A 80 12.35 12.70 -13.07
N PRO A 81 12.46 13.85 -13.76
CA PRO A 81 11.57 14.98 -13.48
C PRO A 81 10.14 14.63 -13.89
N ALA A 82 9.16 15.09 -13.11
CA ALA A 82 7.74 14.90 -13.42
C ALA A 82 7.35 15.44 -14.80
N SER A 83 8.11 16.37 -15.37
CA SER A 83 7.92 16.92 -16.72
C SER A 83 8.12 15.92 -17.86
N ARG A 84 8.74 14.75 -17.59
CA ARG A 84 8.75 13.63 -18.55
C ARG A 84 7.42 12.87 -18.58
N LEU A 85 6.69 12.88 -17.48
CA LEU A 85 5.43 12.15 -17.32
C LEU A 85 4.21 13.05 -17.54
N LEU A 86 4.29 14.31 -17.14
CA LEU A 86 3.19 15.26 -17.19
C LEU A 86 3.47 16.37 -18.20
N ASP A 87 2.40 16.87 -18.83
CA ASP A 87 2.52 17.97 -19.77
C ASP A 87 2.98 19.29 -19.07
N ARG A 88 3.50 20.24 -19.86
CA ARG A 88 4.03 21.50 -19.33
C ARG A 88 2.97 22.32 -18.58
N ALA A 89 1.70 22.27 -18.97
CA ALA A 89 0.65 23.01 -18.27
C ALA A 89 0.40 22.44 -16.88
N SER A 90 0.36 21.11 -16.75
CA SER A 90 0.26 20.42 -15.45
C SER A 90 1.40 20.79 -14.52
N ILE A 91 2.65 20.74 -15.01
CA ILE A 91 3.83 21.11 -14.21
C ILE A 91 3.75 22.55 -13.71
N ARG A 92 3.38 23.50 -14.57
CA ARG A 92 3.17 24.90 -14.17
C ARG A 92 2.08 25.05 -13.12
N CYS A 93 0.99 24.28 -13.23
CA CYS A 93 -0.07 24.28 -12.24
C CYS A 93 0.40 23.72 -10.89
N ILE A 94 1.23 22.67 -10.88
CA ILE A 94 1.81 22.11 -9.65
C ILE A 94 2.70 23.15 -8.95
N HIS A 95 3.61 23.80 -9.67
CA HIS A 95 4.42 24.89 -9.10
C HIS A 95 3.57 26.03 -8.54
N ALA A 96 2.56 26.47 -9.29
CA ALA A 96 1.63 27.49 -8.81
C ALA A 96 0.88 27.06 -7.54
N ALA A 97 0.58 25.77 -7.40
CA ALA A 97 -0.05 25.21 -6.20
C ALA A 97 0.88 25.26 -4.99
N LEU A 98 2.13 24.82 -5.17
CA LEU A 98 3.17 24.79 -4.13
C LEU A 98 3.51 26.21 -3.64
N GLU A 99 3.53 27.19 -4.53
CA GLU A 99 3.74 28.60 -4.19
C GLU A 99 2.49 29.28 -3.58
N GLY A 100 1.42 28.53 -3.30
CA GLY A 100 0.18 29.07 -2.73
C GLY A 100 -0.58 30.02 -3.67
N ARG A 101 -0.20 30.08 -4.95
CA ARG A 101 -0.82 30.94 -5.98
C ARG A 101 -2.13 30.37 -6.51
N LEU A 102 -2.48 29.14 -6.14
CA LEU A 102 -3.82 28.59 -6.38
C LEU A 102 -4.73 28.91 -5.20
N ILE A 103 -5.87 29.54 -5.48
CA ILE A 103 -6.93 29.80 -4.49
C ILE A 103 -7.34 28.46 -3.86
N ARG A 104 -7.44 28.41 -2.51
CA ARG A 104 -7.99 27.26 -1.79
C ARG A 104 -9.33 26.87 -2.42
N GLY A 105 -9.41 25.67 -3.01
CA GLY A 105 -10.58 25.18 -3.75
C GLY A 105 -10.32 24.65 -5.16
N ARG A 106 -9.09 24.80 -5.70
CA ARG A 106 -8.69 24.19 -7.00
C ARG A 106 -8.07 22.80 -6.92
N ASN A 107 -8.13 22.14 -5.75
CA ASN A 107 -7.78 20.74 -5.59
C ASN A 107 -9.07 19.91 -5.72
N PRO A 108 -9.17 18.89 -6.60
CA PRO A 108 -8.13 18.24 -7.40
C PRO A 108 -7.58 19.06 -8.57
N LEU A 109 -6.26 19.02 -8.76
CA LEU A 109 -5.62 19.50 -9.99
C LEU A 109 -5.80 18.47 -11.10
N ARG A 110 -6.39 18.90 -12.22
CA ARG A 110 -6.40 18.09 -13.43
C ARG A 110 -5.01 18.09 -14.04
N VAL A 111 -4.38 16.93 -14.07
CA VAL A 111 -3.09 16.71 -14.75
C VAL A 111 -3.29 15.89 -16.02
N VAL A 112 -2.38 16.05 -16.98
CA VAL A 112 -2.35 15.27 -18.22
C VAL A 112 -1.05 14.51 -18.28
N VAL A 113 -1.15 13.18 -18.37
CA VAL A 113 -0.01 12.30 -18.60
C VAL A 113 0.35 12.34 -20.08
N VAL A 114 1.60 12.68 -20.37
CA VAL A 114 2.16 12.60 -21.73
C VAL A 114 2.85 11.26 -21.93
N ASN A 115 2.92 10.81 -23.18
CA ASN A 115 3.38 9.47 -23.51
C ASN A 115 4.86 9.28 -23.12
N PHE A 116 5.10 8.59 -22.02
CA PHE A 116 6.45 8.35 -21.49
C PHE A 116 7.14 7.27 -22.34
N GLY A 117 8.20 7.64 -23.06
CA GLY A 117 9.04 6.67 -23.78
C GLY A 117 8.75 6.45 -25.27
N ARG A 118 7.76 7.12 -25.88
CA ARG A 118 7.74 7.23 -27.35
C ARG A 118 8.73 8.30 -27.78
N ARG A 119 9.94 7.89 -28.16
CA ARG A 119 10.74 8.71 -29.07
C ARG A 119 10.02 8.70 -30.40
N GLU A 120 9.61 9.86 -30.88
CA GLU A 120 9.18 10.04 -32.26
C GLU A 120 10.38 9.65 -33.13
N SER A 121 10.32 8.44 -33.71
CA SER A 121 11.18 8.08 -34.84
C SER A 121 10.75 8.97 -36.01
N THR A 122 11.47 10.05 -36.21
CA THR A 122 11.56 10.74 -37.49
C THR A 122 12.27 9.85 -38.51
#